data_AF-G7YEB0-F1
#
_entry.id   AF-G7YEB0-F1
#
_cell.length_a   1.000
_cell.length_b   1.000
_cell.length_c   1.000
_cell.angle_alpha   90.00
_cell.angle_beta   90.00
_cell.angle_gamma   90.00
#
_symmetry.space_group_name_H-M   'P 1'
#
loop_
_entity.id
_entity.type
_entity.pdbx_description
1 polymer ?
#
loop_
_entity_poly.entity_id
_entity_poly.type
_entity_poly.pdbx_seq_one_letter_code
_entity_poly.pdbx_strand_id
1 'polypeptide(L)'
;MSSLVSIVFAIGVVRPALSEIRKINVQLDTKGVPYSQSDPCEPLKKLNPSYWQENRFQQCKLVQESSDVLLYHVSIDNEQLQSEHQNLKSNYYTWVINQQLNLGRAGCQTLTTFVDVKAFKNFKTATFMLPKDEEFCDRVKTLVFLDKYPVNSCEFISQYTDNLYHKETIGAYEVSFLQPIPSLEAVKLIEQLNSGDVRCRYNMVFY
;
A
#
# COMPACT_ATOMS: atom_id res chain seq x y z
N MET A 1 -52.68 -47.77 -0.29
CA MET A 1 -51.22 -47.64 -0.53
C MET A 1 -50.89 -46.16 -0.48
N SER A 2 -50.40 -45.68 0.65
CA SER A 2 -50.00 -44.29 0.87
C SER A 2 -48.48 -44.20 0.73
N SER A 3 -47.99 -43.46 -0.27
CA SER A 3 -46.55 -43.24 -0.45
C SER A 3 -46.16 -41.94 0.24
N LEU A 4 -45.47 -42.05 1.37
CA LEU A 4 -44.83 -40.94 2.06
C LEU A 4 -43.58 -40.52 1.30
N VAL A 5 -43.61 -39.31 0.74
CA VAL A 5 -42.42 -38.66 0.17
C VAL A 5 -41.66 -38.01 1.31
N SER A 6 -40.54 -38.62 1.71
CA SER A 6 -39.61 -38.04 2.66
C SER A 6 -38.82 -36.91 1.99
N ILE A 7 -39.13 -35.66 2.34
CA ILE A 7 -38.34 -34.50 1.95
C ILE A 7 -37.12 -34.44 2.88
N VAL A 8 -35.95 -34.76 2.34
CA VAL A 8 -34.67 -34.58 3.03
C VAL A 8 -34.25 -33.12 2.89
N PHE A 9 -34.34 -32.36 3.98
CA PHE A 9 -33.69 -31.05 4.08
C PHE A 9 -32.18 -31.26 4.22
N ALA A 10 -31.44 -31.11 3.12
CA ALA A 10 -30.01 -30.94 3.18
C ALA A 10 -29.73 -29.54 3.76
N ILE A 11 -29.52 -29.45 5.07
CA ILE A 11 -28.95 -28.27 5.71
C ILE A 11 -27.49 -28.21 5.25
N GLY A 12 -27.25 -27.51 4.14
CA GLY A 12 -25.91 -27.15 3.73
C GLY A 12 -25.29 -26.32 4.83
N VAL A 13 -24.34 -26.90 5.55
CA VAL A 13 -23.43 -26.13 6.39
C VAL A 13 -22.65 -25.23 5.44
N VAL A 14 -23.11 -23.99 5.28
CA VAL A 14 -22.33 -22.92 4.67
C VAL A 14 -21.13 -22.74 5.58
N ARG A 15 -20.02 -23.40 5.24
CA ARG A 15 -18.74 -23.03 5.84
C ARG A 15 -18.57 -21.55 5.52
N PRO A 16 -18.39 -20.66 6.52
CA PRO A 16 -17.97 -19.31 6.22
C PRO A 16 -16.73 -19.43 5.33
N ALA A 17 -16.74 -18.75 4.19
CA ALA A 17 -15.49 -18.55 3.48
C ALA A 17 -14.51 -17.97 4.51
N LEU A 18 -13.35 -18.62 4.66
CA LEU A 18 -12.30 -18.07 5.50
C LEU A 18 -11.93 -16.74 4.84
N SER A 19 -12.22 -15.63 5.52
CA SER A 19 -11.86 -14.29 5.08
C SER A 19 -10.43 -14.28 4.57
N GLU A 20 -10.21 -13.89 3.32
CA GLU A 20 -8.86 -13.83 2.75
C GLU A 20 -8.11 -12.67 3.42
N ILE A 21 -7.39 -12.96 4.50
CA ILE A 21 -6.57 -11.96 5.20
C ILE A 21 -5.25 -11.78 4.47
N ARG A 22 -5.02 -10.58 3.93
CA ARG A 22 -3.75 -10.18 3.31
C ARG A 22 -2.87 -9.45 4.31
N LYS A 23 -1.59 -9.80 4.37
CA LYS A 23 -0.62 -9.10 5.23
C LYS A 23 0.26 -8.21 4.38
N ILE A 24 0.40 -6.95 4.79
CA ILE A 24 1.27 -5.97 4.14
C ILE A 24 2.23 -5.34 5.14
N ASN A 25 3.33 -4.83 4.61
CA ASN A 25 4.23 -3.93 5.31
C ASN A 25 3.80 -2.48 5.04
N VAL A 26 3.83 -1.67 6.09
CA VAL A 26 3.57 -0.23 5.99
C VAL A 26 4.72 0.52 6.65
N GLN A 27 5.40 1.36 5.87
CA GLN A 27 6.27 2.39 6.41
C GLN A 27 5.46 3.66 6.64
N LEU A 28 5.67 4.32 7.77
CA LEU A 28 5.10 5.60 8.14
C LEU A 28 6.23 6.58 8.43
N ASP A 29 6.30 7.68 7.68
CA ASP A 29 7.09 8.85 8.05
C ASP A 29 6.45 9.52 9.27
N THR A 30 7.22 9.64 10.34
CA THR A 30 6.76 10.18 11.63
C THR A 30 6.78 11.70 11.70
N LYS A 31 7.24 12.39 10.65
CA LYS A 31 7.28 13.86 10.61
C LYS A 31 5.91 14.47 10.93
N GLY A 32 5.81 15.15 12.06
CA GLY A 32 4.55 15.77 12.53
C GLY A 32 3.50 14.78 13.05
N VAL A 33 3.86 13.52 13.27
CA VAL A 33 2.96 12.49 13.80
C VAL A 33 3.27 12.26 15.29
N PRO A 34 2.32 12.53 16.21
CA PRO A 34 2.50 12.25 17.63
C PRO A 34 2.67 10.74 17.85
N TYR A 35 3.81 10.32 18.41
CA TYR A 35 4.05 8.93 18.79
C TYR A 35 3.64 8.71 20.25
N SER A 36 2.87 7.64 20.50
CA SER A 36 2.54 7.17 21.84
C SER A 36 3.09 5.78 22.05
N GLN A 37 3.90 5.60 23.09
CA GLN A 37 4.43 4.29 23.48
C GLN A 37 3.33 3.34 23.98
N SER A 38 2.18 3.85 24.43
CA SER A 38 1.10 3.02 25.00
C SER A 38 0.26 2.30 23.94
N ASP A 39 0.17 2.85 22.73
CA ASP A 39 -0.39 2.18 21.55
C ASP A 39 0.48 2.53 20.33
N PRO A 40 1.52 1.70 20.04
CA PRO A 40 2.44 1.94 18.93
C PRO A 40 1.76 2.02 17.56
N CYS A 41 0.54 1.50 17.44
CA CYS A 41 -0.26 1.49 16.21
C CYS A 41 -1.23 2.67 16.11
N GLU A 42 -1.37 3.49 17.16
CA GLU A 42 -2.23 4.67 17.17
C GLU A 42 -1.89 5.68 16.05
N PRO A 43 -0.62 5.97 15.74
CA PRO A 43 -0.25 6.83 14.61
C PRO A 43 -0.88 6.38 13.29
N LEU A 44 -0.80 5.07 13.02
CA LEU A 44 -1.31 4.46 11.79
C LEU A 44 -2.84 4.44 11.76
N LYS A 45 -3.47 4.12 12.90
CA LYS A 45 -4.94 4.09 13.04
C LYS A 45 -5.57 5.47 12.83
N LYS A 46 -4.90 6.53 13.28
CA LYS A 46 -5.33 7.92 13.12
C LYS A 46 -5.40 8.41 11.68
N LEU A 47 -4.70 7.76 10.74
CA LEU A 47 -4.75 8.15 9.33
C LEU A 47 -6.15 7.92 8.73
N ASN A 48 -6.77 6.77 9.07
CA ASN A 48 -8.13 6.44 8.65
C ASN A 48 -8.85 5.58 9.72
N PRO A 49 -9.40 6.21 10.78
CA PRO A 49 -10.04 5.48 11.88
C PRO A 49 -11.20 4.58 11.46
N SER A 50 -12.00 5.01 10.47
CA SER A 50 -13.18 4.29 10.00
C SER A 50 -12.82 2.90 9.47
N TYR A 51 -11.73 2.75 8.73
CA TYR A 51 -11.32 1.45 8.18
C TYR A 51 -10.88 0.45 9.25
N TRP A 52 -10.35 0.93 10.38
CA TRP A 52 -10.02 0.09 11.53
C TRP A 52 -11.27 -0.28 12.32
N GLN A 53 -12.20 0.65 12.51
CA GLN A 53 -13.47 0.40 13.22
C GLN A 53 -14.39 -0.56 12.45
N GLU A 54 -14.37 -0.50 11.12
CA GLU A 54 -15.12 -1.39 10.23
C GLU A 54 -14.40 -2.73 9.97
N ASN A 55 -13.27 -3.01 10.66
CA ASN A 55 -12.47 -4.23 10.51
C ASN A 55 -11.95 -4.49 9.08
N ARG A 56 -11.82 -3.46 8.24
CA ARG A 56 -11.16 -3.56 6.93
C ARG A 56 -9.65 -3.67 7.10
N PHE A 57 -9.09 -2.80 7.94
CA PHE A 57 -7.75 -2.94 8.47
C PHE A 57 -7.84 -3.62 9.84
N GLN A 58 -7.15 -4.74 9.96
CA GLN A 58 -7.10 -5.57 11.14
C GLN A 58 -5.66 -5.67 11.62
N GLN A 59 -5.47 -6.02 12.90
CA GLN A 59 -4.16 -6.36 13.48
C GLN A 59 -2.99 -5.48 13.00
N CYS A 60 -2.63 -4.46 13.77
CA CYS A 60 -1.39 -3.73 13.54
C CYS A 60 -0.31 -4.20 14.52
N LYS A 61 0.91 -4.38 14.00
CA LYS A 61 2.10 -4.66 14.82
C LYS A 61 3.26 -3.78 14.37
N LEU A 62 3.77 -2.94 15.25
CA LEU A 62 5.05 -2.26 15.04
C LEU A 62 6.16 -3.31 15.02
N VAL A 63 6.95 -3.35 13.94
CA VAL A 63 8.03 -4.33 13.75
C VAL A 63 9.41 -3.71 13.77
N GLN A 64 9.52 -2.41 13.51
CA GLN A 64 10.77 -1.67 13.60
C GLN A 64 10.49 -0.18 13.81
N GLU A 65 11.30 0.42 14.68
CA GLU A 65 11.29 1.86 14.97
C GLU A 65 12.66 2.41 14.57
N SER A 66 12.63 3.44 13.73
CA SER A 66 13.77 4.32 13.41
C SER A 66 13.42 5.72 13.89
N SER A 67 14.42 6.61 13.96
CA SER A 67 14.26 7.99 14.43
C SER A 67 13.13 8.77 13.76
N ASP A 68 12.86 8.48 12.49
CA ASP A 68 11.87 9.19 11.69
C ASP A 68 10.92 8.30 10.90
N VAL A 69 11.07 6.96 10.97
CA VAL A 69 10.22 6.01 10.23
C VAL A 69 9.80 4.86 11.13
N LEU A 70 8.51 4.55 11.11
CA LEU A 70 7.94 3.36 11.77
C LEU A 70 7.56 2.33 10.70
N LEU A 71 7.90 1.06 10.93
CA LEU A 71 7.51 -0.05 10.08
C LEU A 71 6.50 -0.94 10.80
N TYR A 72 5.38 -1.19 10.14
CA TYR A 72 4.28 -1.98 10.65
C TYR A 72 4.02 -3.21 9.77
N HIS A 73 3.55 -4.29 10.39
CA HIS A 73 2.75 -5.30 9.72
C HIS A 73 1.27 -4.99 9.96
N VAL A 74 0.48 -4.99 8.89
CA VAL A 74 -0.97 -4.78 8.92
C VAL A 74 -1.67 -5.94 8.22
N SER A 75 -2.72 -6.46 8.84
CA SER A 75 -3.62 -7.42 8.22
C SER A 75 -4.79 -6.67 7.57
N ILE A 76 -5.20 -7.10 6.39
CA ILE A 76 -6.32 -6.49 5.64
C ILE A 76 -7.30 -7.60 5.36
N ASP A 77 -8.54 -7.39 5.76
CA ASP A 77 -9.61 -8.30 5.43
C ASP A 77 -10.12 -7.97 4.04
N ASN A 78 -9.74 -8.82 3.09
CA ASN A 78 -10.06 -8.61 1.69
C ASN A 78 -11.57 -8.67 1.43
N GLU A 79 -12.32 -9.45 2.22
CA GLU A 79 -13.79 -9.55 2.07
C GLU A 79 -14.52 -8.29 2.55
N GLN A 80 -13.92 -7.52 3.47
CA GLN A 80 -14.45 -6.25 3.95
C GLN A 80 -14.12 -5.06 3.04
N LEU A 81 -13.26 -5.25 2.04
CA LEU A 81 -13.03 -4.24 1.01
C LEU A 81 -14.21 -4.19 0.03
N GLN A 82 -14.39 -3.05 -0.64
CA GLN A 82 -15.32 -2.98 -1.77
C GLN A 82 -14.93 -4.01 -2.83
N SER A 83 -15.92 -4.60 -3.51
CA SER A 83 -15.74 -5.71 -4.46
C SER A 83 -14.68 -5.43 -5.53
N GLU A 84 -14.60 -4.18 -6.01
CA GLU A 84 -13.59 -3.73 -6.99
C GLU A 84 -12.15 -3.77 -6.46
N HIS A 85 -11.93 -3.79 -5.15
CA HIS A 85 -10.60 -3.84 -4.54
C HIS A 85 -10.14 -5.24 -4.12
N GLN A 86 -11.04 -6.24 -4.14
CA GLN A 86 -10.74 -7.56 -3.58
C GLN A 86 -9.77 -8.35 -4.46
N ASN A 87 -9.84 -8.18 -5.78
CA ASN A 87 -9.11 -9.00 -6.75
C ASN A 87 -8.01 -8.23 -7.48
N LEU A 88 -7.41 -7.23 -6.83
CA LEU A 88 -6.34 -6.45 -7.42
C LEU A 88 -5.00 -7.21 -7.40
N LYS A 89 -4.23 -7.03 -8.48
CA LYS A 89 -2.86 -7.53 -8.61
C LYS A 89 -1.93 -6.83 -7.61
N SER A 90 -0.91 -7.53 -7.13
CA SER A 90 -0.04 -7.15 -6.00
C SER A 90 0.31 -5.64 -5.89
N ASN A 91 1.03 -5.07 -6.86
CA ASN A 91 1.49 -3.67 -6.77
C ASN A 91 0.35 -2.65 -6.89
N TYR A 92 -0.70 -2.99 -7.64
CA TYR A 92 -1.89 -2.15 -7.74
C TYR A 92 -2.73 -2.22 -6.46
N TYR A 93 -2.82 -3.41 -5.86
CA TYR A 93 -3.44 -3.60 -4.54
C TYR A 93 -2.76 -2.73 -3.50
N THR A 94 -1.42 -2.75 -3.39
CA THR A 94 -0.72 -1.92 -2.39
C THR A 94 -0.95 -0.43 -2.64
N TRP A 95 -0.92 0.03 -3.89
CA TRP A 95 -1.27 1.41 -4.23
C TRP A 95 -2.67 1.79 -3.75
N VAL A 96 -3.70 0.97 -4.02
CA VAL A 96 -5.07 1.22 -3.51
C VAL A 96 -5.12 1.20 -1.99
N ILE A 97 -4.44 0.26 -1.33
CA ILE A 97 -4.40 0.26 0.14
C ILE A 97 -3.70 1.52 0.69
N ASN A 98 -2.64 2.02 0.05
CA ASN A 98 -1.97 3.24 0.49
C ASN A 98 -2.92 4.44 0.43
N GLN A 99 -3.71 4.52 -0.63
CA GLN A 99 -4.77 5.52 -0.80
C GLN A 99 -5.79 5.44 0.34
N GLN A 100 -6.30 4.24 0.60
CA GLN A 100 -7.31 4.02 1.62
C GLN A 100 -6.76 4.32 3.02
N LEU A 101 -5.52 3.95 3.31
CA LEU A 101 -4.89 4.22 4.60
C LEU A 101 -4.76 5.72 4.90
N ASN A 102 -4.50 6.55 3.88
CA ASN A 102 -4.35 8.00 4.02
C ASN A 102 -5.63 8.79 3.74
N LEU A 103 -6.73 8.14 3.38
CA LEU A 103 -8.06 8.69 3.03
C LEU A 103 -8.04 10.16 2.56
N GLY A 104 -7.34 10.43 1.46
CA GLY A 104 -7.32 11.73 0.78
C GLY A 104 -6.54 12.86 1.48
N ARG A 105 -5.80 12.60 2.55
CA ARG A 105 -4.89 13.59 3.15
C ARG A 105 -3.84 14.03 2.14
N ALA A 106 -3.44 15.30 2.23
CA ALA A 106 -2.31 15.82 1.48
C ALA A 106 -0.99 15.28 2.07
N GLY A 107 -0.01 15.00 1.21
CA GLY A 107 1.37 14.71 1.62
C GLY A 107 1.69 13.27 2.01
N CYS A 108 0.71 12.36 2.02
CA CYS A 108 0.86 10.90 2.08
C CYS A 108 2.12 10.35 2.74
N GLN A 109 2.00 10.16 4.05
CA GLN A 109 3.12 9.82 4.92
C GLN A 109 3.42 8.32 4.96
N THR A 110 2.75 7.52 4.13
CA THR A 110 2.93 6.07 4.15
C THR A 110 3.32 5.48 2.80
N LEU A 111 4.00 4.35 2.89
CA LEU A 111 4.34 3.47 1.80
C LEU A 111 3.86 2.07 2.17
N THR A 112 3.04 1.45 1.33
CA THR A 112 2.54 0.09 1.51
C THR A 112 3.20 -0.86 0.52
N THR A 113 3.60 -2.03 1.00
CA THR A 113 4.25 -3.04 0.14
C THR A 113 4.05 -4.46 0.66
N PHE A 114 4.04 -5.44 -0.24
CA PHE A 114 4.14 -6.86 0.12
C PHE A 114 5.60 -7.30 0.34
N VAL A 115 6.58 -6.49 -0.07
CA VAL A 115 8.00 -6.80 0.10
C VAL A 115 8.36 -6.77 1.57
N ASP A 116 9.09 -7.78 2.03
CA ASP A 116 9.68 -7.77 3.36
C ASP A 116 10.83 -6.75 3.41
N VAL A 117 10.52 -5.57 3.94
CA VAL A 117 11.46 -4.46 4.09
C VAL A 117 12.71 -4.87 4.88
N LYS A 118 12.61 -5.86 5.78
CA LYS A 118 13.76 -6.34 6.55
C LYS A 118 14.70 -7.22 5.75
N ALA A 119 14.20 -7.87 4.69
CA ALA A 119 15.02 -8.70 3.81
C ALA A 119 15.97 -7.87 2.94
N PHE A 120 15.62 -6.61 2.66
CA PHE A 120 16.41 -5.70 1.83
C PHE A 120 16.96 -4.57 2.68
N LYS A 121 18.28 -4.55 2.94
CA LYS A 121 18.90 -3.42 3.66
C LYS A 121 18.87 -2.13 2.83
N ASN A 122 19.18 -2.26 1.54
CA ASN A 122 19.15 -1.19 0.56
C ASN A 122 18.57 -1.70 -0.77
N PHE A 123 18.06 -0.80 -1.59
CA PHE A 123 17.59 -1.08 -2.95
C PHE A 123 18.24 -0.13 -3.96
N LYS A 124 18.36 -0.56 -5.21
CA LYS A 124 18.80 0.29 -6.33
C LYS A 124 17.70 0.54 -7.37
N THR A 125 16.63 -0.24 -7.31
CA THR A 125 15.54 -0.15 -8.27
C THR A 125 14.22 -0.23 -7.52
N ALA A 126 13.25 0.56 -7.99
CA ALA A 126 11.89 0.54 -7.47
C ALA A 126 10.90 0.68 -8.62
N THR A 127 9.78 -0.03 -8.52
CA THR A 127 8.62 0.14 -9.38
C THR A 127 7.66 1.14 -8.73
N PHE A 128 7.51 2.30 -9.35
CA PHE A 128 6.56 3.34 -8.98
C PHE A 128 5.21 3.09 -9.64
N MET A 129 4.15 3.26 -8.85
CA MET A 129 2.76 3.12 -9.23
C MET A 129 2.07 4.49 -9.11
N LEU A 130 1.46 4.96 -10.19
CA LEU A 130 0.76 6.25 -10.25
C LEU A 130 -0.28 6.28 -11.38
N PRO A 131 -1.24 7.22 -11.37
CA PRO A 131 -2.02 7.52 -12.57
C PRO A 131 -1.11 7.71 -13.77
N LYS A 132 -1.44 7.07 -14.89
CA LYS A 132 -0.62 7.05 -16.10
C LYS A 132 -0.27 8.48 -16.52
N ASP A 133 1.02 8.70 -16.68
CA ASP A 133 1.63 9.98 -16.99
C ASP A 133 2.82 9.76 -17.93
N GLU A 134 2.71 10.30 -19.15
CA GLU A 134 3.71 10.10 -20.20
C GLU A 134 5.01 10.87 -19.92
N GLU A 135 4.93 11.92 -19.10
CA GLU A 135 6.07 12.78 -18.76
C GLU A 135 6.73 12.39 -17.44
N PHE A 136 6.19 11.40 -16.71
CA PHE A 136 6.70 11.00 -15.40
C PHE A 136 8.20 10.68 -15.45
N CYS A 137 8.64 9.89 -16.43
CA CYS A 137 10.05 9.52 -16.54
C CYS A 137 10.96 10.70 -16.86
N ASP A 138 10.50 11.65 -17.66
CA ASP A 138 11.29 12.84 -17.99
C ASP A 138 11.45 13.73 -16.76
N ARG A 139 10.39 13.91 -15.97
CA ARG A 139 10.47 14.67 -14.71
C ARG A 139 11.33 13.96 -13.67
N VAL A 140 11.09 12.67 -13.42
CA VAL A 140 11.78 11.94 -12.34
C VAL A 140 13.29 11.82 -12.58
N LYS A 141 13.72 11.71 -13.85
CA LYS A 141 15.15 11.69 -14.21
C LYS A 141 15.90 12.96 -13.85
N THR A 142 15.21 14.10 -13.72
CA THR A 142 15.83 15.37 -13.29
C THR A 142 15.96 15.49 -11.78
N LEU A 143 15.34 14.60 -11.00
CA LEU A 143 15.33 14.67 -9.56
C LEU A 143 16.59 14.06 -8.93
N VAL A 144 17.00 14.68 -7.82
CA VAL A 144 17.88 14.08 -6.83
C VAL A 144 17.04 13.87 -5.57
N PHE A 145 16.65 12.62 -5.31
CA PHE A 145 15.80 12.31 -4.16
C PHE A 145 16.53 12.57 -2.85
N LEU A 146 15.84 13.23 -1.91
CA LEU A 146 16.37 13.61 -0.60
C LEU A 146 17.71 14.37 -0.67
N ASP A 147 17.96 15.08 -1.78
CA ASP A 147 19.22 15.75 -2.12
C ASP A 147 20.46 14.82 -2.13
N LYS A 148 20.24 13.50 -2.23
CA LYS A 148 21.27 12.46 -2.07
C LYS A 148 21.29 11.39 -3.15
N TYR A 149 20.13 11.05 -3.71
CA TYR A 149 19.96 9.87 -4.55
C TYR A 149 19.54 10.28 -5.97
N PRO A 150 20.49 10.52 -6.89
CA PRO A 150 20.17 10.82 -8.27
C PRO A 150 19.55 9.60 -8.97
N VAL A 151 18.55 9.87 -9.81
CA VAL A 151 17.98 8.87 -10.70
C VAL A 151 18.96 8.54 -11.83
N ASN A 152 19.14 7.26 -12.09
CA ASN A 152 19.97 6.74 -13.17
C ASN A 152 19.13 6.46 -14.43
N SER A 153 17.99 5.79 -14.28
CA SER A 153 17.06 5.52 -15.39
C SER A 153 15.62 5.49 -14.92
N CYS A 154 14.69 5.71 -15.86
CA CYS A 154 13.27 5.48 -15.68
C CYS A 154 12.69 4.91 -16.97
N GLU A 155 11.83 3.89 -16.84
CA GLU A 155 11.12 3.24 -17.93
C GLU A 155 9.66 2.95 -17.55
N PHE A 156 8.74 3.17 -18.50
CA PHE A 156 7.37 2.68 -18.36
C PHE A 156 7.33 1.17 -18.66
N ILE A 157 6.84 0.38 -17.71
CA ILE A 157 6.87 -1.08 -17.81
C ILE A 157 5.50 -1.65 -18.19
N SER A 158 4.44 -1.15 -17.58
CA SER A 158 3.08 -1.67 -17.80
C SER A 158 2.02 -0.70 -17.30
N GLN A 159 0.76 -0.98 -17.63
CA GLN A 159 -0.40 -0.29 -17.08
C GLN A 159 -1.47 -1.29 -16.65
N TYR A 160 -2.29 -0.86 -15.70
CA TYR A 160 -3.47 -1.58 -15.22
C TYR A 160 -4.72 -0.95 -15.83
N THR A 161 -5.47 -1.75 -16.59
CA THR A 161 -6.68 -1.33 -17.32
C THR A 161 -7.97 -1.89 -16.71
N ASP A 162 -7.86 -2.91 -15.86
CA ASP A 162 -8.99 -3.62 -15.27
C ASP A 162 -9.24 -3.14 -13.84
N ASN A 163 -10.52 -3.07 -13.42
CA ASN A 163 -10.93 -2.64 -12.07
C ASN A 163 -10.28 -1.29 -11.67
N LEU A 164 -10.43 -0.30 -12.55
CA LEU A 164 -9.86 1.03 -12.37
C LEU A 164 -10.48 1.75 -11.17
N TYR A 165 -9.68 1.95 -10.12
CA TYR A 165 -10.01 2.74 -8.96
C TYR A 165 -10.19 4.19 -9.40
N HIS A 166 -11.35 4.79 -9.08
CA HIS A 166 -11.75 6.11 -9.58
C HIS A 166 -11.72 6.27 -11.12
N LYS A 167 -11.80 5.17 -11.88
CA LYS A 167 -11.71 5.16 -13.35
C LYS A 167 -10.38 5.69 -13.91
N GLU A 168 -9.31 5.70 -13.10
CA GLU A 168 -7.98 6.12 -13.52
C GLU A 168 -7.17 4.93 -14.03
N THR A 169 -6.52 5.07 -15.20
CA THR A 169 -5.51 4.10 -15.63
C THR A 169 -4.25 4.30 -14.80
N ILE A 170 -3.77 3.24 -14.15
CA ILE A 170 -2.57 3.28 -13.33
C ILE A 170 -1.39 2.71 -14.12
N GLY A 171 -0.31 3.49 -14.23
CA GLY A 171 0.95 3.07 -14.83
C GLY A 171 1.95 2.55 -13.78
N ALA A 172 2.80 1.63 -14.22
CA ALA A 172 3.94 1.12 -13.48
C ALA A 172 5.23 1.53 -14.19
N TYR A 173 6.13 2.15 -13.43
CA TYR A 173 7.38 2.72 -13.95
C TYR A 173 8.55 2.21 -13.12
N GLU A 174 9.54 1.64 -13.77
CA GLU A 174 10.75 1.19 -13.10
C GLU A 174 11.77 2.34 -13.08
N VAL A 175 12.24 2.67 -11.88
CA VAL A 175 13.23 3.72 -11.66
C VAL A 175 14.45 3.10 -10.99
N SER A 176 15.62 3.32 -11.59
CA SER A 176 16.90 2.92 -10.99
C SER A 176 17.66 4.14 -10.47
N PHE A 177 18.42 3.95 -9.41
CA PHE A 177 19.20 5.00 -8.74
C PHE A 177 20.70 4.76 -8.89
N LEU A 178 21.49 5.83 -8.98
CA LEU A 178 22.96 5.72 -9.09
C LEU A 178 23.58 5.08 -7.84
N GLN A 179 22.98 5.34 -6.68
CA GLN A 179 23.45 4.85 -5.38
C GLN A 179 22.35 4.02 -4.69
N PRO A 180 22.69 2.97 -3.93
CA PRO A 180 21.70 2.24 -3.14
C PRO A 180 21.04 3.15 -2.10
N ILE A 181 19.73 2.97 -1.92
CA ILE A 181 18.91 3.71 -0.97
C ILE A 181 18.59 2.79 0.20
N PRO A 182 18.76 3.21 1.47
CA PRO A 182 18.31 2.44 2.62
C PRO A 182 16.81 2.17 2.54
N SER A 183 16.39 0.93 2.72
CA SER A 183 14.98 0.56 2.53
C SER A 183 14.02 1.31 3.47
N LEU A 184 14.47 1.73 4.65
CA LEU A 184 13.67 2.55 5.57
C LEU A 184 13.44 3.99 5.09
N GLU A 185 14.27 4.49 4.16
CA GLU A 185 14.07 5.83 3.58
C GLU A 185 13.08 5.82 2.40
N ALA A 186 12.62 4.65 1.99
CA ALA A 186 11.70 4.48 0.86
C ALA A 186 10.42 5.34 1.00
N VAL A 187 9.81 5.39 2.19
CA VAL A 187 8.64 6.24 2.43
C VAL A 187 8.90 7.73 2.17
N LYS A 188 10.13 8.22 2.40
CA LYS A 188 10.48 9.63 2.21
C LYS A 188 10.62 10.01 0.73
N LEU A 189 11.04 9.07 -0.12
CA LEU A 189 11.01 9.27 -1.57
C LEU A 189 9.57 9.47 -2.06
N ILE A 190 8.64 8.69 -1.50
CA ILE A 190 7.22 8.77 -1.83
C ILE A 190 6.57 10.02 -1.25
N GLU A 191 6.95 10.44 -0.05
CA GLU A 191 6.51 11.73 0.53
C GLU A 191 6.96 12.90 -0.35
N GLN A 192 8.21 12.90 -0.82
CA GLN A 192 8.73 13.94 -1.73
C GLN A 192 7.91 14.06 -3.01
N LEU A 193 7.47 12.94 -3.60
CA LEU A 193 6.62 12.96 -4.81
C LEU A 193 5.17 13.32 -4.51
N ASN A 194 4.64 12.93 -3.35
CA ASN A 194 3.27 13.23 -2.94
C ASN A 194 3.14 14.59 -2.25
N SER A 195 4.23 15.34 -2.05
CA SER A 195 4.21 16.64 -1.38
C SER A 195 3.34 17.62 -2.16
N GLY A 196 2.19 17.99 -1.58
CA GLY A 196 1.22 18.90 -2.18
C GLY A 196 0.07 18.20 -2.92
N ASP A 197 0.17 16.90 -3.18
CA ASP A 197 -0.90 16.12 -3.79
C ASP A 197 -1.84 15.53 -2.72
N VAL A 198 -3.14 15.57 -3.03
CA VAL A 198 -4.16 14.81 -2.30
C VAL A 198 -4.20 13.38 -2.83
N ARG A 199 -4.61 12.41 -1.99
CA ARG A 199 -4.85 11.02 -2.42
C ARG A 199 -3.60 10.34 -2.99
N CYS A 200 -2.50 10.34 -2.26
CA CYS A 200 -1.33 9.45 -2.41
C CYS A 200 -1.02 8.96 -3.82
N ARG A 201 -0.91 9.92 -4.74
CA ARG A 201 -0.83 9.68 -6.17
C ARG A 201 0.27 8.67 -6.51
N TYR A 202 1.36 8.69 -5.74
CA TYR A 202 2.49 7.78 -5.89
C TYR A 202 2.52 6.74 -4.76
N ASN A 203 2.77 5.48 -5.13
CA ASN A 203 3.25 4.41 -4.24
C ASN A 203 4.42 3.70 -4.92
N MET A 204 5.22 2.92 -4.21
CA MET A 204 6.25 2.09 -4.86
C MET A 204 6.48 0.75 -4.18
N VAL A 205 7.14 -0.14 -4.92
CA VAL A 205 7.68 -1.40 -4.43
C VAL A 205 9.13 -1.47 -4.88
N PHE A 206 10.03 -1.95 -4.03
CA PHE A 206 11.47 -2.00 -4.30
C PHE A 206 12.03 -3.40 -4.08
N TYR A 207 13.19 -3.65 -4.68
CA TYR A 207 13.87 -4.94 -4.67
C TYR A 207 15.40 -4.78 -4.78
#